data_AF-A0AAV2VPP5-F1
#
_entry.id   AF-A0AAV2VPP5-F1
#
_cell.length_a   1.000
_cell.length_b   1.000
_cell.length_c   1.000
_cell.angle_alpha   90.00
_cell.angle_beta   90.00
_cell.angle_gamma   90.00
#
_symmetry.space_group_name_H-M   'P 1'
#
loop_
_entity.id
_entity.type
_entity.pdbx_description
1 polymer ?
#
loop_
_entity_poly.entity_id
_entity_poly.type
_entity_poly.pdbx_seq_one_letter_code
_entity_poly.pdbx_strand_id
1 'polypeptide(L)'
;MFAPFSLPSKPKQQVHIREAITAEVLEFCDVLPEHEEALTTKFLNTIQGRETFSDCREWTAEDRRLALFWYWIHTTEDTHVSVDYECPHCKQTHNHTFDMRELADGYQEVEGIASRDLFFEGRKLLVSPLTGYHMEELENMRLSLMVEEEGSPAFIRKKADIRFYKLKSTLTMIDDYEKCEQKRSANLHNWLYGLPETVYQKLQGKVSDNLASMEHGLPSKITDDGKVMLRSPLHICPTIKREKNKEVTTELLLPFRDYIRIPRV
;
A
#
# COMPACT_ATOMS: atom_id res chain seq x y z
N MET A 1 -17.18 19.70 -4.27
CA MET A 1 -17.32 18.35 -3.66
C MET A 1 -17.20 17.36 -4.79
N PHE A 2 -16.32 16.37 -4.68
CA PHE A 2 -16.10 15.40 -5.76
C PHE A 2 -17.23 14.37 -5.77
N ALA A 3 -17.36 13.62 -6.87
CA ALA A 3 -18.28 12.49 -6.90
C ALA A 3 -17.88 11.48 -5.79
N PRO A 4 -18.84 10.95 -5.03
CA PRO A 4 -18.54 9.95 -4.01
C PRO A 4 -17.94 8.70 -4.64
N PHE A 5 -17.13 8.00 -3.86
CA PHE A 5 -16.56 6.71 -4.26
C PHE A 5 -16.75 5.68 -3.14
N SER A 6 -16.80 4.41 -3.52
CA SER A 6 -16.84 3.28 -2.58
C SER A 6 -15.42 2.92 -2.13
N LEU A 7 -15.25 2.49 -0.88
CA LEU A 7 -14.02 1.81 -0.47
C LEU A 7 -13.94 0.45 -1.19
N PRO A 8 -12.89 0.16 -1.97
CA PRO A 8 -12.79 -1.12 -2.68
C PRO A 8 -12.78 -2.34 -1.75
N SER A 9 -12.24 -2.20 -0.53
CA SER A 9 -12.28 -3.28 0.48
C SER A 9 -13.67 -3.47 1.12
N LYS A 10 -14.54 -2.45 1.02
CA LYS A 10 -15.90 -2.40 1.57
C LYS A 10 -16.84 -1.67 0.59
N PRO A 11 -17.24 -2.29 -0.54
CA PRO A 11 -17.95 -1.59 -1.63
C PRO A 11 -19.28 -0.91 -1.24
N LYS A 12 -19.88 -1.31 -0.12
CA LYS A 12 -21.11 -0.71 0.42
C LYS A 12 -20.86 0.60 1.18
N GLN A 13 -19.63 0.86 1.59
CA GLN A 13 -19.25 2.07 2.32
C GLN A 13 -18.88 3.17 1.33
N GLN A 14 -19.72 4.19 1.26
CA GLN A 14 -19.48 5.39 0.47
C GLN A 14 -18.63 6.39 1.24
N VAL A 15 -17.69 7.02 0.54
CA VAL A 15 -16.84 8.09 1.05
C VAL A 15 -17.05 9.34 0.20
N HIS A 16 -17.36 10.44 0.88
CA HIS A 16 -17.38 11.77 0.27
C HIS A 16 -16.13 12.52 0.68
N ILE A 17 -15.40 13.00 -0.32
CA ILE A 17 -14.28 13.92 -0.13
C ILE A 17 -14.56 15.23 -0.87
N ARG A 18 -14.00 16.31 -0.34
CA ARG A 18 -14.03 17.64 -0.96
C ARG A 18 -12.62 18.11 -1.24
N GLU A 19 -12.53 19.15 -2.07
CA GLU A 19 -11.31 19.91 -2.24
C GLU A 19 -10.91 20.54 -0.89
N ALA A 20 -9.60 20.53 -0.62
CA ALA A 20 -9.04 21.19 0.56
C ALA A 20 -9.10 22.71 0.39
N ILE A 21 -9.38 23.44 1.48
CA ILE A 21 -9.32 24.91 1.45
C ILE A 21 -7.92 25.40 1.81
N THR A 22 -7.56 26.62 1.41
CA THR A 22 -6.22 27.19 1.66
C THR A 22 -5.79 27.11 3.13
N ALA A 23 -6.71 27.33 4.07
CA ALA A 23 -6.42 27.23 5.50
C ALA A 23 -5.94 25.83 5.91
N GLU A 24 -6.50 24.78 5.32
CA GLU A 24 -6.10 23.38 5.58
C GLU A 24 -4.80 23.05 4.87
N VAL A 25 -4.63 23.54 3.63
CA VAL A 25 -3.40 23.39 2.86
C VAL A 25 -2.18 23.92 3.63
N LEU A 26 -2.34 25.05 4.33
CA LEU A 26 -1.29 25.61 5.19
C LEU A 26 -0.88 24.69 6.34
N GLU A 27 -1.75 23.79 6.79
CA GLU A 27 -1.42 22.81 7.83
C GLU A 27 -0.54 21.64 7.33
N PHE A 28 -0.27 21.59 6.03
CA PHE A 28 0.54 20.56 5.37
C PHE A 28 1.86 21.11 4.79
N CYS A 29 2.20 22.37 5.06
CA CYS A 29 3.43 23.01 4.56
C CYS A 29 4.71 22.44 5.20
N ASP A 30 4.67 22.09 6.49
CA ASP A 30 5.86 21.66 7.27
C ASP A 30 6.06 20.13 7.29
N VAL A 31 5.59 19.42 6.27
CA VAL A 31 5.61 17.96 6.28
C VAL A 31 6.91 17.43 5.71
N LEU A 32 7.58 16.55 6.47
CA LEU A 32 8.77 15.87 5.98
C LEU A 32 8.37 14.83 4.92
N PRO A 33 9.07 14.75 3.78
CA PRO A 33 8.79 13.76 2.72
C PRO A 33 8.80 12.31 3.16
N GLU A 34 9.41 12.01 4.31
CA GLU A 34 9.51 10.67 4.87
C GLU A 34 8.30 10.27 5.74
N HIS A 35 7.39 11.21 6.05
CA HIS A 35 6.15 11.00 6.81
C HIS A 35 4.90 10.94 5.89
N GLU A 36 4.95 10.16 4.82
CA GLU A 36 3.88 10.07 3.79
C GLU A 36 2.59 9.43 4.35
N GLU A 37 2.70 8.40 5.19
CA GLU A 37 1.57 7.66 5.75
C GLU A 37 0.86 8.45 6.83
N ALA A 38 1.59 9.08 7.76
CA ALA A 38 1.00 9.95 8.77
C ALA A 38 0.33 11.18 8.14
N LEU A 39 0.97 11.76 7.10
CA LEU A 39 0.40 12.86 6.33
C LEU A 39 -0.89 12.45 5.63
N THR A 40 -0.90 11.28 4.97
CA THR A 40 -2.08 10.73 4.31
C THR A 40 -3.25 10.66 5.28
N THR A 41 -3.01 10.17 6.50
CA THR A 41 -4.05 10.08 7.52
C THR A 41 -4.61 11.44 7.90
N LYS A 42 -3.72 12.39 8.22
CA LYS A 42 -4.13 13.74 8.59
C LYS A 42 -4.96 14.37 7.46
N PHE A 43 -4.46 14.27 6.23
CA PHE A 43 -5.11 14.85 5.07
C PHE A 43 -6.49 14.24 4.78
N LEU A 44 -6.57 12.91 4.63
CA LEU A 44 -7.83 12.23 4.32
C LEU A 44 -8.87 12.44 5.42
N ASN A 45 -8.48 12.45 6.70
CA ASN A 45 -9.42 12.73 7.79
C ASN A 45 -9.91 14.20 7.79
N THR A 46 -9.11 15.15 7.29
CA THR A 46 -9.50 16.57 7.18
C THR A 46 -10.51 16.83 6.05
N ILE A 47 -10.28 16.23 4.86
CA ILE A 47 -11.08 16.53 3.66
C ILE A 47 -12.35 15.69 3.52
N GLN A 48 -12.53 14.68 4.37
CA GLN A 48 -13.75 13.87 4.39
C GLN A 48 -14.99 14.70 4.77
N GLY A 49 -16.12 14.37 4.15
CA GLY A 49 -17.43 14.88 4.54
C GLY A 49 -17.85 14.32 5.90
N ARG A 50 -18.38 15.17 6.79
CA ARG A 50 -18.78 14.78 8.15
C ARG A 50 -19.80 13.64 8.19
N GLU A 51 -20.69 13.57 7.20
CA GLU A 51 -21.76 12.57 7.15
C GLU A 51 -21.26 11.16 6.81
N THR A 52 -20.14 11.05 6.09
CA THR A 52 -19.51 9.77 5.74
C THR A 52 -18.13 9.62 6.36
N PHE A 53 -17.86 10.36 7.44
CA PHE A 53 -16.56 10.31 8.09
C PHE A 53 -16.33 8.92 8.67
N SER A 54 -15.17 8.37 8.34
CA SER A 54 -14.61 7.23 9.03
C SER A 54 -13.10 7.42 9.12
N ASP A 55 -12.50 7.04 10.24
CA ASP A 55 -11.06 7.20 10.42
C ASP A 55 -10.33 6.37 9.36
N CYS A 56 -9.60 7.06 8.48
CA CYS A 56 -8.92 6.39 7.37
C CYS A 56 -7.76 5.49 7.83
N ARG A 57 -7.35 5.54 9.10
CA ARG A 57 -6.43 4.57 9.68
C ARG A 57 -6.99 3.15 9.72
N GLU A 58 -8.32 3.01 9.76
CA GLU A 58 -9.04 1.73 9.72
C GLU A 58 -9.30 1.22 8.29
N TRP A 59 -8.96 2.02 7.27
CA TRP A 59 -9.07 1.61 5.87
C TRP A 59 -7.85 0.79 5.47
N THR A 60 -7.98 -0.04 4.43
CA THR A 60 -6.82 -0.74 3.88
C THR A 60 -5.82 0.26 3.29
N ALA A 61 -4.57 -0.16 3.14
CA ALA A 61 -3.55 0.66 2.49
C ALA A 61 -3.99 1.06 1.08
N GLU A 62 -4.57 0.12 0.33
CA GLU A 62 -5.05 0.29 -1.04
C GLU A 62 -6.24 1.27 -1.11
N ASP A 63 -7.19 1.19 -0.17
CA ASP A 63 -8.32 2.13 -0.05
C ASP A 63 -7.82 3.58 0.14
N ARG A 64 -6.82 3.78 1.00
CA ARG A 64 -6.24 5.12 1.26
C ARG A 64 -5.53 5.67 0.02
N ARG A 65 -4.80 4.83 -0.70
CA ARG A 65 -4.12 5.21 -1.95
C ARG A 65 -5.11 5.58 -3.03
N LEU A 66 -6.19 4.82 -3.17
CA LEU A 66 -7.27 5.17 -4.08
C LEU A 66 -7.90 6.52 -3.69
N ALA A 67 -8.19 6.75 -2.41
CA ALA A 67 -8.80 7.99 -1.95
C ALA A 67 -7.93 9.22 -2.30
N LEU A 68 -6.61 9.13 -2.06
CA LEU A 68 -5.67 10.19 -2.46
C LEU A 68 -5.55 10.34 -3.96
N PHE A 69 -5.48 9.24 -4.71
CA PHE A 69 -5.47 9.27 -6.17
C PHE A 69 -6.72 9.95 -6.71
N TRP A 70 -7.90 9.61 -6.18
CA TRP A 70 -9.17 10.20 -6.53
C TRP A 70 -9.18 11.70 -6.26
N TYR A 71 -8.67 12.14 -5.11
CA TYR A 71 -8.48 13.57 -4.84
C TYR A 71 -7.59 14.23 -5.89
N TRP A 72 -6.42 13.64 -6.14
CA TRP A 72 -5.39 14.24 -6.99
C TRP A 72 -5.82 14.38 -8.44
N ILE A 73 -6.48 13.37 -9.03
CA ILE A 73 -6.96 13.45 -10.42
C ILE A 73 -8.06 14.51 -10.61
N HIS A 74 -8.78 14.87 -9.54
CA HIS A 74 -9.84 15.89 -9.59
C HIS A 74 -9.34 17.30 -9.28
N THR A 75 -8.10 17.45 -8.82
CA THR A 75 -7.54 18.74 -8.38
C THR A 75 -6.30 19.17 -9.18
N THR A 76 -5.79 18.31 -10.05
CA THR A 76 -4.59 18.56 -10.84
C THR A 76 -4.92 18.74 -12.33
N GLU A 77 -4.28 19.71 -12.98
CA GLU A 77 -4.45 19.96 -14.42
C GLU A 77 -3.68 18.95 -15.30
N ASP A 78 -2.43 18.63 -14.94
CA ASP A 78 -1.60 17.65 -15.66
C ASP A 78 -1.45 16.34 -14.89
N THR A 79 -2.01 15.28 -15.46
CA THR A 79 -2.02 13.94 -14.89
C THR A 79 -0.99 13.00 -15.51
N HIS A 80 -0.16 13.48 -16.45
CA HIS A 80 0.87 12.66 -17.08
C HIS A 80 2.09 12.47 -16.18
N VAL A 81 2.67 11.29 -16.25
CA VAL A 81 3.92 10.96 -15.58
C VAL A 81 4.87 10.34 -16.59
N SER A 82 6.13 10.80 -16.59
CA SER A 82 7.22 10.26 -17.40
C SER A 82 8.25 9.60 -16.50
N VAL A 83 8.60 8.35 -16.82
CA VAL A 83 9.56 7.55 -16.04
C VAL A 83 10.60 6.95 -16.95
N ASP A 84 11.87 7.17 -16.62
CA ASP A 84 12.98 6.47 -17.23
C ASP A 84 13.21 5.12 -16.51
N TYR A 85 13.38 4.06 -17.29
CA TYR A 85 13.63 2.72 -16.75
C TYR A 85 14.58 1.92 -17.64
N GLU A 86 15.33 1.01 -17.04
CA GLU A 86 16.10 0.01 -17.77
C GLU A 86 15.20 -1.17 -18.13
N CYS A 87 15.01 -1.42 -19.43
CA CYS A 87 14.10 -2.46 -19.88
C CYS A 87 14.66 -3.86 -19.61
N PRO A 88 13.91 -4.75 -18.93
CA PRO A 88 14.41 -6.09 -18.60
C PRO A 88 14.64 -6.96 -19.85
N HIS A 89 13.97 -6.66 -20.96
CA HIS A 89 13.99 -7.44 -22.20
C HIS A 89 15.15 -7.10 -23.13
N CYS A 90 15.44 -5.82 -23.34
CA CYS A 90 16.48 -5.36 -24.27
C CYS A 90 17.72 -4.75 -23.57
N LYS A 91 17.66 -4.54 -22.25
CA LYS A 91 18.75 -3.94 -21.43
C LYS A 91 19.13 -2.51 -21.83
N GLN A 92 18.22 -1.79 -22.48
CA GLN A 92 18.39 -0.38 -22.83
C GLN A 92 17.48 0.48 -21.94
N THR A 93 17.89 1.74 -21.73
CA THR A 93 17.05 2.73 -21.07
C THR A 93 15.94 3.19 -22.01
N HIS A 94 14.71 3.21 -21.50
CA HIS A 94 13.54 3.71 -22.18
C HIS A 94 12.83 4.74 -21.31
N ASN A 95 12.15 5.68 -21.95
CA ASN A 95 11.21 6.57 -21.30
C ASN A 95 9.80 6.03 -21.52
N HIS A 96 9.01 5.92 -20.46
CA HIS A 96 7.59 5.62 -20.53
C HIS A 96 6.80 6.80 -19.98
N THR A 97 5.99 7.41 -20.84
CA THR A 97 5.05 8.47 -20.48
C THR A 97 3.64 7.92 -20.64
N PHE A 98 2.80 8.11 -19.63
CA PHE A 98 1.42 7.67 -19.63
C PHE A 98 0.57 8.61 -18.76
N ASP A 99 -0.73 8.59 -18.98
CA ASP A 99 -1.68 9.32 -18.16
C ASP A 99 -2.00 8.49 -16.91
N MET A 100 -1.82 9.06 -15.72
CA MET A 100 -2.12 8.36 -14.47
C MET A 100 -3.59 7.94 -14.36
N ARG A 101 -4.51 8.58 -15.09
CA ARG A 101 -5.92 8.18 -15.17
C ARG A 101 -6.11 6.80 -15.77
N GLU A 102 -5.18 6.33 -16.61
CA GLU A 102 -5.21 4.96 -17.17
C GLU A 102 -5.09 3.89 -16.07
N LEU A 103 -4.55 4.22 -14.88
CA LEU A 103 -4.54 3.30 -13.74
C LEU A 103 -5.95 2.98 -13.21
N ALA A 104 -6.92 3.87 -13.45
CA ALA A 104 -8.30 3.65 -13.06
C ALA A 104 -8.94 2.50 -13.86
N ASP A 105 -8.44 2.17 -15.05
CA ASP A 105 -8.94 1.03 -15.84
C ASP A 105 -8.63 -0.32 -15.17
N GLY A 106 -7.57 -0.37 -14.37
CA GLY A 106 -7.19 -1.54 -13.57
C GLY A 106 -7.84 -1.58 -12.19
N TYR A 107 -8.79 -0.69 -11.90
CA TYR A 107 -9.50 -0.65 -10.62
C TYR A 107 -10.30 -1.92 -10.38
N GLN A 108 -10.22 -2.46 -9.16
CA GLN A 108 -11.02 -3.62 -8.74
C GLN A 108 -11.58 -3.44 -7.33
N GLU A 109 -12.84 -3.84 -7.14
CA GLU A 109 -13.43 -4.03 -5.81
C GLU A 109 -13.18 -5.45 -5.32
N VAL A 110 -12.99 -5.61 -4.01
CA VAL A 110 -12.86 -6.96 -3.44
C VAL A 110 -14.23 -7.65 -3.48
N GLU A 111 -14.24 -8.92 -3.90
CA GLU A 111 -15.44 -9.74 -3.73
C GLU A 111 -15.61 -10.15 -2.25
N GLY A 112 -16.70 -9.67 -1.64
CA GLY A 112 -17.06 -10.00 -0.27
C GLY A 112 -16.29 -9.17 0.78
N ILE A 113 -15.79 -9.84 1.81
CA ILE A 113 -15.00 -9.20 2.87
C ILE A 113 -13.51 -9.32 2.49
N ALA A 114 -12.74 -8.27 2.72
CA ALA A 114 -11.28 -8.27 2.58
C ALA A 114 -10.58 -9.06 3.71
N SER A 115 -10.96 -10.33 3.90
CA SER A 115 -10.25 -11.27 4.76
C SER A 115 -10.42 -12.72 4.28
N ARG A 116 -9.44 -13.59 4.58
CA ARG A 116 -9.47 -15.03 4.25
C ARG A 116 -9.09 -15.87 5.45
N ASP A 117 -9.83 -16.94 5.69
CA ASP A 117 -9.49 -17.93 6.70
C ASP A 117 -8.28 -18.75 6.25
N LEU A 118 -7.36 -19.01 7.17
CA LEU A 118 -6.17 -19.83 6.96
C LEU A 118 -5.96 -20.77 8.15
N PHE A 119 -6.02 -22.07 7.91
CA PHE A 119 -5.59 -23.06 8.89
C PHE A 119 -4.12 -23.44 8.65
N PHE A 120 -3.27 -23.26 9.66
CA PHE A 120 -1.83 -23.51 9.53
C PHE A 120 -1.23 -23.97 10.87
N GLU A 121 -0.48 -25.08 10.86
CA GLU A 121 0.21 -25.63 12.04
C GLU A 121 -0.68 -25.69 13.30
N GLY A 122 -1.91 -26.19 13.13
CA GLY A 122 -2.88 -26.34 14.23
C GLY A 122 -3.58 -25.06 14.68
N ARG A 123 -3.30 -23.92 14.05
CA ARG A 123 -3.92 -22.61 14.35
C ARG A 123 -4.94 -22.20 13.31
N LYS A 124 -6.01 -21.55 13.77
CA LYS A 124 -6.98 -20.85 12.92
C LYS A 124 -6.59 -19.38 12.82
N LEU A 125 -6.16 -18.97 11.64
CA LEU A 125 -5.73 -17.61 11.33
C LEU A 125 -6.76 -16.93 10.42
N LEU A 126 -6.85 -15.61 10.54
CA LEU A 126 -7.48 -14.73 9.58
C LEU A 126 -6.39 -13.91 8.91
N VAL A 127 -6.36 -13.90 7.58
CA VAL A 127 -5.50 -13.05 6.77
C VAL A 127 -6.29 -11.82 6.35
N SER A 128 -5.76 -10.63 6.61
CA SER A 128 -6.37 -9.34 6.23
C SER A 128 -5.31 -8.42 5.62
N PRO A 129 -5.68 -7.52 4.69
CA PRO A 129 -4.78 -6.48 4.19
C PRO A 129 -4.27 -5.57 5.32
N LEU A 130 -3.15 -4.89 5.07
CA LEU A 130 -2.64 -3.87 5.99
C LEU A 130 -3.59 -2.69 6.02
N THR A 131 -3.82 -2.13 7.20
CA THR A 131 -4.61 -0.92 7.39
C THR A 131 -3.72 0.31 7.46
N GLY A 132 -4.30 1.51 7.43
CA GLY A 132 -3.55 2.75 7.64
C GLY A 132 -2.74 2.77 8.94
N TYR A 133 -3.28 2.21 10.04
CA TYR A 133 -2.52 2.01 11.28
C TYR A 133 -1.23 1.22 11.05
N HIS A 134 -1.30 0.10 10.34
CA HIS A 134 -0.13 -0.73 10.08
C HIS A 134 0.88 -0.01 9.16
N MET A 135 0.40 0.81 8.22
CA MET A 135 1.24 1.54 7.30
C MET A 135 2.02 2.68 7.99
N GLU A 136 1.39 3.41 8.92
CA GLU A 136 2.06 4.41 9.76
C GLU A 136 3.13 3.76 10.66
N GLU A 137 2.85 2.59 11.25
CA GLU A 137 3.86 1.87 12.04
C GLU A 137 5.03 1.40 11.18
N LEU A 138 4.76 0.87 9.98
CA LEU A 138 5.81 0.52 9.01
C LEU A 138 6.63 1.75 8.59
N GLU A 139 6.02 2.92 8.48
CA GLU A 139 6.72 4.19 8.24
C GLU A 139 7.66 4.54 9.39
N ASN A 140 7.19 4.50 10.63
CA ASN A 140 8.02 4.74 11.82
C ASN A 140 9.21 3.76 11.89
N MET A 141 9.01 2.50 11.54
CA MET A 141 10.08 1.51 11.47
C MET A 141 11.08 1.83 10.35
N ARG A 142 10.63 2.31 9.18
CA ARG A 142 11.51 2.75 8.08
C ARG A 142 12.32 3.99 8.45
N LEU A 143 11.70 4.97 9.10
CA LEU A 143 12.39 6.16 9.61
C LEU A 143 13.50 5.76 10.59
N SER A 144 13.19 4.83 11.49
CA SER A 144 14.17 4.27 12.42
C SER A 144 15.29 3.51 11.72
N LEU A 145 15.04 2.92 10.55
CA LEU A 145 16.05 2.25 9.72
C LEU A 145 16.98 3.26 9.02
N MET A 146 16.46 4.42 8.60
CA MET A 146 17.23 5.46 7.89
C MET A 146 18.37 6.08 8.72
N VAL A 147 18.28 5.99 10.05
CA VAL A 147 19.33 6.46 10.97
C VAL A 147 20.50 5.46 11.06
N GLU A 148 20.29 4.21 10.65
CA GLU A 148 21.34 3.19 10.68
C GLU A 148 22.22 3.22 9.43
N GLU A 149 23.50 2.90 9.60
CA GLU A 149 24.42 2.74 8.48
C GLU A 149 24.02 1.55 7.61
N GLU A 150 23.95 1.75 6.29
CA GLU A 150 23.56 0.71 5.34
C GLU A 150 24.52 -0.48 5.41
N GLY A 151 23.95 -1.69 5.53
CA GLY A 151 24.72 -2.93 5.66
C GLY A 151 25.23 -3.25 7.07
N SER A 152 25.08 -2.33 8.04
CA SER A 152 25.40 -2.64 9.44
C SER A 152 24.51 -3.77 10.01
N PRO A 153 24.94 -4.49 11.06
CA PRO A 153 24.11 -5.50 11.71
C PRO A 153 22.76 -4.95 12.20
N ALA A 154 22.74 -3.70 12.69
CA ALA A 154 21.53 -3.02 13.13
C ALA A 154 20.57 -2.75 11.96
N PHE A 155 21.10 -2.28 10.82
CA PHE A 155 20.32 -2.09 9.59
C PHE A 155 19.69 -3.39 9.09
N ILE A 156 20.48 -4.47 9.01
CA ILE A 156 19.99 -5.78 8.57
C ILE A 156 18.89 -6.28 9.51
N ARG A 157 19.09 -6.11 10.83
CA ARG A 157 18.11 -6.51 11.84
C ARG A 157 16.80 -5.74 11.71
N LYS A 158 16.85 -4.40 11.67
CA LYS A 158 15.65 -3.56 11.52
C LYS A 158 14.90 -3.86 10.21
N LYS A 159 15.61 -4.15 9.12
CA LYS A 159 15.00 -4.59 7.86
C LYS A 159 14.26 -5.92 8.00
N ALA A 160 14.81 -6.87 8.75
CA ALA A 160 14.12 -8.12 9.07
C ALA A 160 12.89 -7.88 9.96
N ASP A 161 13.01 -6.98 10.96
CA ASP A 161 11.91 -6.62 11.84
C ASP A 161 10.73 -5.98 11.06
N ILE A 162 11.01 -5.13 10.06
CA ILE A 162 9.97 -4.58 9.16
C ILE A 162 9.23 -5.70 8.43
N ARG A 163 9.96 -6.66 7.84
CA ARG A 163 9.37 -7.81 7.13
C ARG A 163 8.54 -8.69 8.05
N PHE A 164 9.02 -8.91 9.27
CA PHE A 164 8.31 -9.67 10.29
C PHE A 164 7.03 -8.94 10.74
N TYR A 165 7.12 -7.65 11.02
CA TYR A 165 5.97 -6.83 11.40
C TYR A 165 4.92 -6.83 10.29
N LYS A 166 5.33 -6.65 9.02
CA LYS A 166 4.44 -6.71 7.86
C LYS A 166 3.63 -8.01 7.84
N LEU A 167 4.27 -9.17 7.97
CA LEU A 167 3.57 -10.45 8.01
C LEU A 167 2.62 -10.53 9.22
N LYS A 168 3.13 -10.22 10.42
CA LYS A 168 2.36 -10.26 11.67
C LYS A 168 1.08 -9.41 11.58
N SER A 169 1.17 -8.20 11.04
CA SER A 169 0.06 -7.26 10.93
C SER A 169 -1.00 -7.65 9.89
N THR A 170 -0.70 -8.61 9.01
CA THR A 170 -1.70 -9.22 8.11
C THR A 170 -2.42 -10.41 8.73
N LEU A 171 -2.04 -10.83 9.94
CA LEU A 171 -2.52 -12.05 10.57
C LEU A 171 -3.29 -11.74 11.85
N THR A 172 -4.34 -12.51 12.10
CA THR A 172 -5.04 -12.55 13.39
C THR A 172 -5.30 -14.00 13.79
N MET A 173 -5.06 -14.38 15.05
CA MET A 173 -5.43 -15.70 15.57
C MET A 173 -6.89 -15.69 15.99
N ILE A 174 -7.74 -16.40 15.24
CA ILE A 174 -9.18 -16.49 15.49
C ILE A 174 -9.48 -17.41 16.69
N ASP A 175 -8.60 -18.39 16.92
CA ASP A 175 -8.68 -19.31 18.04
C ASP A 175 -8.07 -18.77 19.35
N ASP A 176 -7.59 -17.52 19.36
CA ASP A 176 -7.13 -16.84 20.56
C ASP A 176 -8.27 -16.03 21.19
N TYR A 177 -8.85 -16.58 22.26
CA TYR A 177 -9.95 -16.00 23.02
C TYR A 177 -9.51 -15.03 24.13
N GLU A 178 -8.23 -14.63 24.19
CA GLU A 178 -7.77 -13.62 25.13
C GLU A 178 -8.50 -12.29 24.90
N LYS A 179 -8.92 -11.64 25.99
CA LYS A 179 -9.74 -10.42 25.93
C LYS A 179 -8.91 -9.19 25.60
N CYS A 180 -7.67 -9.17 26.09
CA CYS A 180 -6.75 -8.05 25.88
C CYS A 180 -6.08 -8.16 24.50
N GLU A 181 -6.28 -7.14 23.67
CA GLU A 181 -5.71 -7.07 22.33
C GLU A 181 -4.18 -7.13 22.33
N GLN A 182 -3.53 -6.41 23.26
CA GLN A 182 -2.08 -6.41 23.40
C GLN A 182 -1.55 -7.83 23.69
N LYS A 183 -2.26 -8.59 24.52
CA LYS A 183 -1.90 -9.99 24.80
C LYS A 183 -2.13 -10.90 23.60
N ARG A 184 -3.23 -10.74 22.84
CA ARG A 184 -3.44 -11.46 21.57
C ARG A 184 -2.31 -11.20 20.57
N SER A 185 -1.93 -9.92 20.42
CA SER A 185 -0.82 -9.52 19.55
C SER A 185 0.51 -10.13 20.02
N ALA A 186 0.76 -10.21 21.32
CA ALA A 186 1.92 -10.88 21.90
C ALA A 186 1.90 -12.40 21.69
N ASN A 187 0.74 -13.05 21.82
CA ASN A 187 0.58 -14.48 21.56
C ASN A 187 0.89 -14.83 20.11
N LEU A 188 0.35 -14.06 19.15
CA LEU A 188 0.65 -14.19 17.73
C LEU A 188 2.15 -13.95 17.47
N HIS A 189 2.72 -12.90 18.05
CA HIS A 189 4.16 -12.62 17.94
C HIS A 189 5.00 -13.82 18.40
N ASN A 190 4.75 -14.31 19.62
CA ASN A 190 5.52 -15.41 20.21
C ASN A 190 5.38 -16.71 19.40
N TRP A 191 4.19 -17.00 18.90
CA TRP A 191 3.98 -18.15 18.03
C TRP A 191 4.76 -18.03 16.72
N LEU A 192 4.68 -16.88 16.03
CA LEU A 192 5.46 -16.62 14.81
C LEU A 192 6.96 -16.72 15.07
N TYR A 193 7.45 -16.19 16.19
CA TYR A 193 8.86 -16.26 16.59
C TYR A 193 9.34 -17.68 16.87
N GLY A 194 8.45 -18.55 17.34
CA GLY A 194 8.75 -19.95 17.64
C GLY A 194 8.71 -20.87 16.41
N LEU A 195 8.28 -20.39 15.24
CA LEU A 195 8.21 -21.22 14.04
C LEU A 195 9.61 -21.54 13.49
N PRO A 196 9.87 -22.78 13.04
CA PRO A 196 11.06 -23.07 12.24
C PRO A 196 11.06 -22.27 10.94
N GLU A 197 12.25 -21.86 10.46
CA GLU A 197 12.41 -21.04 9.26
C GLU A 197 11.66 -21.59 8.03
N THR A 198 11.78 -22.89 7.77
CA THR A 198 11.11 -23.54 6.63
C THR A 198 9.59 -23.53 6.75
N VAL A 199 9.06 -23.50 7.97
CA VAL A 199 7.63 -23.41 8.27
C VAL A 199 7.16 -21.96 8.14
N TYR A 200 7.96 -21.02 8.64
CA TYR A 200 7.70 -19.58 8.51
C TYR A 200 7.63 -19.13 7.05
N GLN A 201 8.56 -19.58 6.20
CA GLN A 201 8.54 -19.29 4.76
C GLN A 201 7.30 -19.87 4.06
N LYS A 202 6.84 -21.07 4.46
CA LYS A 202 5.58 -21.65 3.95
C LYS A 202 4.37 -20.82 4.35
N LEU A 203 4.34 -20.30 5.59
CA LEU A 203 3.30 -19.39 6.03
C LEU A 203 3.30 -18.10 5.20
N GLN A 204 4.48 -17.50 4.98
CA GLN A 204 4.61 -16.31 4.14
C GLN A 204 4.01 -16.51 2.75
N GLY A 205 4.35 -17.62 2.08
CA GLY A 205 3.78 -17.95 0.76
C GLY A 205 2.26 -18.04 0.80
N LYS A 206 1.69 -18.77 1.77
CA LYS A 206 0.22 -18.89 1.93
C LYS A 206 -0.46 -17.56 2.22
N VAL A 207 0.17 -16.69 3.01
CA VAL A 207 -0.35 -15.35 3.28
C VAL A 207 -0.31 -14.51 2.02
N SER A 208 0.79 -14.55 1.26
CA SER A 208 0.89 -13.85 -0.04
C SER A 208 -0.18 -14.30 -1.03
N ASP A 209 -0.44 -15.60 -1.15
CA ASP A 209 -1.50 -16.14 -2.01
C ASP A 209 -2.89 -15.63 -1.59
N ASN A 210 -3.18 -15.61 -0.29
CA ASN A 210 -4.44 -15.09 0.23
C ASN A 210 -4.60 -13.59 -0.01
N LEU A 211 -3.55 -12.79 0.21
CA LEU A 211 -3.57 -11.35 -0.06
C LEU A 211 -3.76 -11.07 -1.56
N ALA A 212 -3.10 -11.83 -2.44
CA ALA A 212 -3.30 -11.70 -3.89
C ALA A 212 -4.74 -12.02 -4.31
N SER A 213 -5.41 -12.99 -3.65
CA SER A 213 -6.84 -13.28 -3.89
C SER A 213 -7.80 -12.18 -3.41
N MET A 214 -7.28 -11.16 -2.73
CA MET A 214 -8.01 -10.01 -2.20
C MET A 214 -7.48 -8.70 -2.80
N GLU A 215 -6.74 -8.72 -3.92
CA GLU A 215 -6.28 -7.51 -4.58
C GLU A 215 -7.48 -6.59 -4.89
N HIS A 216 -7.36 -5.31 -4.55
CA HIS A 216 -8.43 -4.31 -4.68
C HIS A 216 -7.83 -2.90 -4.80
N GLY A 217 -8.66 -1.94 -5.18
CA GLY A 217 -8.27 -0.56 -5.41
C GLY A 217 -7.51 -0.41 -6.72
N LEU A 218 -6.50 0.47 -6.71
CA LEU A 218 -5.63 0.67 -7.87
C LEU A 218 -4.64 -0.50 -7.99
N PRO A 219 -4.22 -0.84 -9.23
CA PRO A 219 -3.14 -1.80 -9.46
C PRO A 219 -1.91 -1.41 -8.63
N SER A 220 -1.61 -2.20 -7.60
CA SER A 220 -0.61 -1.83 -6.61
C SER A 220 0.05 -3.04 -5.97
N LYS A 221 1.19 -2.79 -5.33
CA LYS A 221 1.96 -3.82 -4.64
C LYS A 221 2.60 -3.22 -3.40
N ILE A 222 2.43 -3.90 -2.27
CA ILE A 222 3.17 -3.59 -1.06
C ILE A 222 4.53 -4.30 -1.09
N THR A 223 5.60 -3.52 -1.09
CA THR A 223 6.99 -4.01 -1.17
C THR A 223 7.45 -4.67 0.14
N ASP A 224 8.63 -5.27 0.12
CA ASP A 224 9.25 -5.89 1.30
C ASP A 224 9.52 -4.92 2.45
N ASP A 225 9.83 -3.67 2.12
CA ASP A 225 9.99 -2.57 3.09
C ASP A 225 8.65 -1.92 3.47
N GLY A 226 7.52 -2.47 3.02
CA GLY A 226 6.19 -2.06 3.44
C GLY A 226 5.70 -0.76 2.81
N LYS A 227 6.19 -0.40 1.61
CA LYS A 227 5.70 0.75 0.84
C LYS A 227 4.68 0.30 -0.18
N VAL A 228 3.64 1.10 -0.40
CA VAL A 228 2.71 0.86 -1.50
C VAL A 228 3.30 1.46 -2.78
N MET A 229 3.42 0.63 -3.82
CA MET A 229 3.86 1.04 -5.15
C MET A 229 2.72 0.80 -6.13
N LEU A 230 2.38 1.79 -6.94
CA LEU A 230 1.43 1.60 -8.04
C LEU A 230 2.11 0.85 -9.18
N ARG A 231 1.32 0.07 -9.90
CA ARG A 231 1.74 -0.66 -11.09
C ARG A 231 1.37 0.19 -12.30
N SER A 232 2.35 0.55 -13.14
CA SER A 232 2.08 1.31 -14.36
C SER A 232 1.17 0.52 -15.31
N PRO A 233 0.52 1.17 -16.30
CA PRO A 233 -0.04 0.44 -17.42
C PRO A 233 1.02 -0.45 -18.09
N LEU A 234 0.57 -1.57 -18.65
CA LEU A 234 1.43 -2.44 -19.43
C LEU A 234 1.91 -1.70 -20.67
N HIS A 235 3.23 -1.65 -20.88
CA HIS A 235 3.81 -1.00 -22.06
C HIS A 235 4.79 -1.92 -22.76
N ILE A 236 4.84 -1.79 -24.09
CA ILE A 236 5.63 -2.66 -24.96
C ILE A 236 7.06 -2.13 -25.07
N CYS A 237 8.05 -3.03 -25.02
CA CYS A 237 9.43 -2.66 -25.33
C CYS A 237 9.55 -2.20 -26.80
N PRO A 238 9.93 -0.92 -27.06
CA PRO A 238 10.00 -0.39 -28.42
C PRO A 238 11.09 -1.07 -29.26
N THR A 239 12.24 -1.40 -28.65
CA THR A 239 13.38 -2.02 -29.35
C THR A 239 13.04 -3.43 -29.85
N ILE A 240 12.46 -4.29 -29.01
CA ILE A 240 12.11 -5.66 -29.39
C ILE A 240 10.97 -5.68 -30.41
N LYS A 241 9.97 -4.79 -30.26
CA LYS A 241 8.90 -4.64 -31.25
C LYS A 241 9.48 -4.28 -32.62
N ARG A 242 10.41 -3.33 -32.69
CA ARG A 242 11.06 -2.90 -33.93
C ARG A 242 11.95 -3.97 -34.56
N GLU A 243 12.77 -4.65 -33.77
CA GLU A 243 13.82 -5.55 -34.29
C GLU A 243 13.31 -6.96 -34.57
N LYS A 244 12.35 -7.45 -33.77
CA LYS A 244 11.91 -8.86 -33.81
C LYS A 244 10.42 -9.01 -34.13
N ASN A 245 9.69 -7.91 -34.29
CA ASN A 245 8.23 -7.90 -34.46
C ASN A 245 7.51 -8.74 -33.39
N LYS A 246 8.00 -8.68 -32.15
CA LYS A 246 7.43 -9.36 -30.98
C LYS A 246 7.00 -8.33 -29.95
N GLU A 247 5.83 -8.54 -29.37
CA GLU A 247 5.32 -7.70 -28.29
C GLU A 247 5.68 -8.34 -26.96
N VAL A 248 6.66 -7.75 -26.28
CA VAL A 248 7.01 -8.07 -24.90
C VAL A 248 6.64 -6.88 -24.04
N THR A 249 5.82 -7.12 -23.02
CA THR A 249 5.32 -6.08 -22.13
C THR A 249 6.15 -5.99 -20.86
N THR A 250 6.19 -4.80 -20.29
CA THR A 250 6.78 -4.51 -18.98
C THR A 250 5.76 -3.71 -18.18
N GLU A 251 5.87 -3.82 -16.86
CA GLU A 251 5.13 -3.02 -15.89
C GLU A 251 6.15 -2.42 -14.92
N LEU A 252 5.98 -1.14 -14.56
CA LEU A 252 6.85 -0.45 -13.62
C LEU A 252 6.18 -0.35 -12.26
N LEU A 253 6.97 -0.46 -11.19
CA LEU A 253 6.55 -0.13 -9.84
C LEU A 253 6.87 1.34 -9.57
N LEU A 254 5.83 2.13 -9.35
CA LEU A 254 5.90 3.58 -9.20
C LEU A 254 5.60 3.96 -7.75
N PRO A 255 6.48 4.75 -7.10
CA PRO A 255 6.16 5.26 -5.78
C PRO A 255 5.04 6.30 -5.92
N PHE A 256 3.88 6.03 -5.33
CA PHE A 256 2.84 7.05 -5.20
C PHE A 256 3.19 7.96 -4.03
N ARG A 257 4.02 8.97 -4.31
CA ARG A 257 4.54 9.89 -3.31
C ARG A 257 3.43 10.81 -2.82
N ASP A 258 2.75 10.42 -1.75
CA ASP A 258 1.61 11.17 -1.19
C ASP A 258 1.98 12.62 -0.93
N TYR A 259 3.20 12.86 -0.45
CA TYR A 259 3.73 14.21 -0.22
C TYR A 259 3.63 15.11 -1.45
N ILE A 260 3.83 14.58 -2.67
CA ILE A 260 3.74 15.35 -3.93
C ILE A 260 2.28 15.54 -4.37
N ARG A 261 1.38 14.66 -3.92
CA ARG A 261 -0.02 14.60 -4.35
C ARG A 261 -1.00 15.31 -3.41
N ILE A 262 -0.54 15.65 -2.20
CA ILE A 262 -1.26 16.45 -1.23
C ILE A 262 -0.93 17.93 -1.47
N PRO A 263 -1.94 18.81 -1.64
CA PRO A 263 -1.70 20.23 -1.87
C PRO A 263 -1.00 20.87 -0.68
N ARG A 264 -0.04 21.76 -0.97
CA ARG A 264 0.70 22.58 0.00
C ARG A 264 1.00 23.96 -0.60
N VAL A 265 1.17 24.97 0.26
CA VAL A 265 1.66 26.31 -0.12
C VAL A 265 3.17 26.38 0.07
#